data_AF-A0A6B3ERN7-F1
#
_entry.id   AF-A0A6B3ERN7-F1
#
_cell.length_a   1.000
_cell.length_b   1.000
_cell.length_c   1.000
_cell.angle_alpha   90.00
_cell.angle_beta   90.00
_cell.angle_gamma   90.00
#
_symmetry.space_group_name_H-M   'P 1'
#
loop_
_entity.id
_entity.type
_entity.pdbx_description
1 polymer ?
#
loop_
_entity_poly.entity_id
_entity_poly.type
_entity_poly.pdbx_seq_one_letter_code
_entity_poly.pdbx_strand_id
1 'polypeptide(L)'
;MKSMTTTPHGAGLGAAIRTWRNRLTPSAAGLPVVRKRRAAGLRREELADLAGVSVDYVVRLEQGRATTPSASVVASLARALQLSTAERDHLYRLARIVPPT
;
A
#
# COMPACT_ATOMS: atom_id res chain seq x y z
N MET A 1 3.70 26.77 -20.36
CA MET A 1 3.61 27.17 -18.94
C MET A 1 2.64 26.22 -18.23
N LYS A 2 3.14 25.51 -17.20
CA LYS A 2 2.45 24.73 -16.13
C LYS A 2 1.26 23.83 -16.52
N SER A 3 1.54 22.55 -16.78
CA SER A 3 0.57 21.47 -16.53
C SER A 3 0.55 21.20 -15.02
N MET A 4 -0.43 21.76 -14.32
CA MET A 4 -0.66 21.54 -12.90
C MET A 4 -1.97 20.78 -12.74
N THR A 5 -1.95 19.49 -13.08
CA THR A 5 -3.05 18.57 -12.71
C THR A 5 -2.75 17.97 -11.35
N THR A 6 -3.01 18.76 -10.31
CA THR A 6 -3.10 18.25 -8.93
C THR A 6 -4.31 17.34 -8.84
N THR A 7 -4.09 16.04 -9.04
CA THR A 7 -5.10 15.02 -8.72
C THR A 7 -5.35 15.10 -7.20
N PRO A 8 -6.61 15.21 -6.74
CA PRO A 8 -6.90 15.39 -5.33
C PRO A 8 -6.38 14.23 -4.48
N HIS A 9 -6.00 14.54 -3.25
CA HIS A 9 -5.33 13.70 -2.25
C HIS A 9 -6.16 12.52 -1.70
N GLY A 10 -7.10 11.96 -2.47
CA GLY A 10 -8.10 11.00 -1.97
C GLY A 10 -8.49 9.79 -2.84
N ALA A 11 -8.07 9.67 -4.10
CA ALA A 11 -8.62 8.65 -5.01
C ALA A 11 -7.58 7.85 -5.82
N GLY A 12 -6.35 7.72 -5.31
CA GLY A 12 -5.24 7.05 -6.01
C GLY A 12 -4.72 5.82 -5.27
N LEU A 13 -4.09 4.91 -6.02
CA LEU A 13 -3.40 3.72 -5.52
C LEU A 13 -2.56 4.00 -4.25
N GLY A 14 -1.73 5.04 -4.29
CA GLY A 14 -0.86 5.43 -3.18
C GLY A 14 -1.61 5.85 -1.91
N ALA A 15 -2.73 6.56 -2.07
CA ALA A 15 -3.57 6.98 -0.94
C ALA A 15 -4.26 5.77 -0.29
N ALA A 16 -4.76 4.83 -1.09
CA ALA A 16 -5.37 3.59 -0.59
C ALA A 16 -4.35 2.74 0.18
N ILE A 17 -3.15 2.52 -0.38
CA ILE A 17 -2.05 1.80 0.28
C ILE A 17 -1.71 2.46 1.63
N ARG A 18 -1.54 3.79 1.65
CA ARG A 18 -1.23 4.53 2.88
C ARG A 18 -2.32 4.37 3.95
N THR A 19 -3.58 4.44 3.54
CA THR A 19 -4.73 4.28 4.45
C THR A 19 -4.78 2.88 5.06
N TRP A 20 -4.67 1.83 4.24
CA TRP A 20 -4.67 0.45 4.74
C TRP A 20 -3.44 0.14 5.60
N ARG A 21 -2.25 0.63 5.23
CA ARG A 21 -1.03 0.50 6.03
C ARG A 21 -1.20 1.14 7.41
N ASN A 22 -1.79 2.34 7.47
CA ASN A 22 -2.01 3.04 8.73
C ASN A 22 -3.09 2.38 9.61
N ARG A 23 -4.01 1.61 9.03
CA ARG A 23 -5.06 0.86 9.75
C ARG A 23 -4.52 -0.44 10.37
N LEU A 24 -3.63 -1.14 9.66
CA LEU A 24 -3.16 -2.46 10.08
C LEU A 24 -2.13 -2.34 11.21
N THR A 25 -2.42 -2.95 12.36
CA THR A 25 -1.46 -2.99 13.48
C THR A 25 -0.35 -3.99 13.21
N PRO A 26 0.88 -3.77 13.72
CA PRO A 26 1.97 -4.75 13.56
C PRO A 26 1.61 -6.12 14.11
N SER A 27 0.94 -6.17 15.27
CA SER A 27 0.50 -7.43 15.88
C SER A 27 -0.46 -8.21 14.98
N ALA A 28 -1.41 -7.53 14.31
CA ALA A 28 -2.30 -8.18 13.36
C ALA A 28 -1.55 -8.69 12.12
N ALA A 29 -0.48 -8.01 11.72
CA ALA A 29 0.44 -8.46 10.67
C ALA A 29 1.48 -9.51 11.14
N GLY A 30 1.41 -10.00 12.38
CA GLY A 30 2.34 -11.00 12.93
C GLY A 30 3.70 -10.44 13.34
N LEU A 31 3.87 -9.13 13.43
CA LEU A 31 5.11 -8.47 13.84
C LEU A 31 5.14 -8.22 15.36
N PRO A 32 6.32 -8.33 16.00
CA PRO A 32 6.46 -8.06 17.42
C PRO A 32 6.25 -6.58 17.73
N VAL A 33 5.46 -6.29 18.77
CA VAL A 33 5.24 -4.91 19.23
C VAL A 33 6.38 -4.50 20.16
N VAL A 34 7.31 -3.69 19.67
CA VAL A 34 8.38 -3.11 20.49
C VAL A 34 7.81 -1.99 21.37
N ARG A 35 8.17 -1.97 22.67
CA ARG A 35 7.61 -1.10 23.72
C ARG A 35 7.68 0.43 23.44
N LYS A 36 8.43 0.90 22.44
CA LYS A 36 8.49 2.32 22.03
C LYS A 36 8.35 2.45 20.51
N ARG A 37 7.12 2.55 20.00
CA ARG A 37 6.85 2.92 18.59
C ARG A 37 5.95 4.15 18.51
N ARG A 38 6.26 5.04 17.55
CA ARG A 38 5.47 6.26 17.29
C ARG A 38 4.30 6.03 16.33
N ALA A 39 4.42 5.09 15.39
CA ALA A 39 3.35 4.75 14.45
C ALA A 39 2.32 3.83 15.11
N ALA A 40 1.03 4.01 14.82
CA ALA A 40 -0.04 3.11 15.27
C ALA A 40 -0.24 1.94 14.29
N GLY A 41 -0.29 2.21 12.99
CA GLY A 41 -0.30 1.19 11.93
C GLY A 41 1.11 0.78 11.48
N LEU A 42 1.19 -0.05 10.44
CA LEU A 42 2.45 -0.50 9.86
C LEU A 42 3.34 0.66 9.40
N ARG A 43 4.65 0.51 9.55
CA ARG A 43 5.65 1.38 8.95
C ARG A 43 5.90 0.98 7.49
N ARG A 44 6.61 1.84 6.74
CA ARG A 44 6.87 1.55 5.32
C ARG A 44 7.85 0.41 5.16
N GLU A 45 8.87 0.37 6.02
CA GLU A 45 9.81 -0.73 6.14
C GLU A 45 9.10 -2.06 6.42
N GLU A 46 8.20 -2.08 7.40
CA GLU A 46 7.42 -3.27 7.75
C GLU A 46 6.56 -3.76 6.56
N LEU A 47 5.87 -2.85 5.87
CA LEU A 47 5.10 -3.21 4.67
C LEU A 47 5.99 -3.72 3.54
N ALA A 48 7.14 -3.09 3.32
CA ALA A 48 8.08 -3.46 2.28
C ALA A 48 8.61 -4.88 2.50
N ASP A 49 9.00 -5.20 3.73
CA ASP A 49 9.48 -6.52 4.14
C ASP A 49 8.38 -7.58 3.94
N LEU A 50 7.16 -7.31 4.43
CA LEU A 50 6.02 -8.23 4.28
C LEU A 50 5.61 -8.46 2.81
N ALA A 51 5.75 -7.45 1.96
CA ALA A 51 5.39 -7.53 0.54
C ALA A 51 6.55 -8.01 -0.36
N GLY A 52 7.77 -8.15 0.17
CA GLY A 52 8.95 -8.53 -0.60
C GLY A 52 9.36 -7.49 -1.64
N VAL A 53 9.26 -6.21 -1.29
CA VAL A 53 9.64 -5.08 -2.18
C VAL A 53 10.55 -4.10 -1.44
N SER A 54 11.19 -3.17 -2.15
CA SER A 54 12.01 -2.16 -1.49
C SER A 54 11.18 -1.09 -0.79
N VAL A 55 11.70 -0.55 0.32
CA VAL A 55 11.09 0.58 1.05
C VAL A 55 10.88 1.79 0.14
N ASP A 56 11.87 2.11 -0.69
CA ASP A 56 11.78 3.20 -1.67
C ASP A 56 10.64 3.00 -2.67
N TYR A 57 10.32 1.75 -3.01
CA TYR A 57 9.20 1.47 -3.88
C TYR A 57 7.86 1.73 -3.20
N VAL A 58 7.70 1.32 -1.93
CA VAL A 58 6.53 1.68 -1.10
C VAL A 58 6.38 3.20 -0.99
N VAL A 59 7.48 3.92 -0.74
CA VAL A 59 7.47 5.39 -0.68
C VAL A 59 6.98 5.99 -2.01
N ARG A 60 7.53 5.53 -3.15
CA ARG A 60 7.10 6.02 -4.47
C ARG A 60 5.64 5.70 -4.78
N LEU A 61 5.16 4.51 -4.42
CA LEU A 61 3.75 4.14 -4.57
C LEU A 61 2.85 5.09 -3.76
N GLU A 62 3.14 5.29 -2.48
CA GLU A 62 2.35 6.17 -1.61
C GLU A 62 2.35 7.64 -2.06
N GLN A 63 3.44 8.10 -2.67
CA GLN A 63 3.57 9.44 -3.24
C GLN A 63 2.94 9.57 -4.64
N GLY A 64 2.45 8.48 -5.23
CA GLY A 64 1.92 8.46 -6.60
C GLY A 64 2.99 8.61 -7.70
N ARG A 65 4.27 8.40 -7.37
CA ARG A 65 5.40 8.43 -8.31
C ARG A 65 5.64 7.08 -9.00
N ALA A 66 5.09 6.01 -8.43
CA ALA A 66 4.90 4.73 -9.10
C ALA A 66 3.40 4.42 -9.12
N THR A 67 2.83 4.18 -10.30
CA THR A 67 1.36 4.04 -10.47
C THR A 67 0.96 2.73 -11.16
N THR A 68 1.92 2.01 -11.76
CA THR A 68 1.68 0.76 -12.49
C THR A 68 2.56 -0.37 -11.96
N PRO A 69 2.32 -0.83 -10.71
CA PRO A 69 2.97 -2.05 -10.21
C PRO A 69 2.57 -3.27 -11.05
N SER A 70 3.41 -4.30 -11.05
CA SER A 70 3.05 -5.59 -11.66
C SER A 70 1.92 -6.28 -10.89
N ALA A 71 1.20 -7.20 -11.54
CA ALA A 71 0.16 -8.00 -10.87
C ALA A 71 0.70 -8.78 -9.67
N SER A 72 1.96 -9.26 -9.73
CA SER A 72 2.62 -9.94 -8.62
C SER A 72 2.86 -9.02 -7.42
N VAL A 73 3.29 -7.78 -7.65
CA VAL A 73 3.44 -6.77 -6.60
C VAL A 73 2.08 -6.44 -5.98
N VAL A 74 1.04 -6.25 -6.80
CA VAL A 74 -0.31 -5.98 -6.29
C VAL A 74 -0.81 -7.13 -5.42
N ALA A 75 -0.59 -8.38 -5.84
CA ALA A 75 -0.94 -9.56 -5.05
C ALA A 75 -0.20 -9.59 -3.69
N SER A 76 1.11 -9.33 -3.70
CA SER A 76 1.91 -9.29 -2.47
C SER A 76 1.48 -8.16 -1.53
N LEU A 77 1.19 -6.96 -2.07
CA LEU A 77 0.66 -5.85 -1.28
C LEU A 77 -0.70 -6.17 -0.66
N ALA A 78 -1.61 -6.80 -1.41
CA ALA A 78 -2.92 -7.19 -0.88
C ALA A 78 -2.79 -8.19 0.28
N ARG A 79 -1.88 -9.16 0.17
CA ARG A 79 -1.58 -10.13 1.24
C ARG A 79 -0.94 -9.44 2.46
N ALA A 80 0.09 -8.63 2.24
CA ALA A 80 0.81 -7.92 3.31
C ALA A 80 -0.09 -6.96 4.09
N LEU A 81 -1.04 -6.30 3.41
CA LEU A 81 -2.01 -5.40 4.01
C LEU A 81 -3.26 -6.12 4.56
N GLN A 82 -3.31 -7.46 4.47
CA GLN A 82 -4.44 -8.28 4.91
C GLN A 82 -5.79 -7.75 4.40
N LEU A 83 -5.83 -7.41 3.11
CA LEU A 83 -7.03 -6.84 2.49
C LEU A 83 -8.14 -7.88 2.39
N SER A 84 -9.38 -7.44 2.64
CA SER A 84 -10.56 -8.21 2.26
C SER A 84 -10.64 -8.38 0.74
N THR A 85 -11.48 -9.30 0.25
CA THR A 85 -11.69 -9.52 -1.19
C THR A 85 -12.10 -8.23 -1.91
N ALA A 86 -13.02 -7.45 -1.33
CA ALA A 86 -13.47 -6.19 -1.92
C ALA A 86 -12.34 -5.13 -1.99
N GLU A 87 -11.52 -5.03 -0.94
CA GLU A 87 -10.38 -4.12 -0.90
C GLU A 87 -9.26 -4.55 -1.85
N ARG A 88 -8.98 -5.86 -1.95
CA ARG A 88 -8.07 -6.45 -2.93
C ARG A 88 -8.52 -6.06 -4.34
N ASP A 89 -9.77 -6.33 -4.70
CA ASP A 89 -10.27 -6.04 -6.04
C ASP A 89 -10.28 -4.53 -6.33
N HIS A 90 -10.46 -3.70 -5.30
CA HIS A 90 -10.27 -2.26 -5.42
C HIS A 90 -8.80 -1.89 -5.69
N LEU A 91 -7.84 -2.48 -4.95
CA LEU A 91 -6.40 -2.27 -5.17
C LEU A 91 -5.99 -2.63 -6.61
N TYR A 92 -6.45 -3.77 -7.13
CA TYR A 92 -6.20 -4.18 -8.52
C TYR A 92 -6.70 -3.15 -9.53
N ARG A 93 -7.94 -2.66 -9.35
CA ARG A 93 -8.53 -1.62 -10.21
C ARG A 93 -7.75 -0.30 -10.15
N LEU A 94 -7.32 0.13 -8.96
CA LEU A 94 -6.47 1.33 -8.80
C LEU A 94 -5.11 1.17 -9.50
N ALA A 95 -4.58 -0.04 -9.57
CA ALA A 95 -3.37 -0.37 -10.31
C ALA A 95 -3.60 -0.61 -11.82
N ARG A 96 -4.85 -0.45 -12.31
CA ARG A 96 -5.27 -0.72 -13.70
C ARG A 96 -5.05 -2.17 -14.14
N ILE A 97 -5.22 -3.11 -13.20
CA ILE A 97 -5.14 -4.55 -13.43
C ILE A 97 -6.52 -5.15 -13.18
N VAL A 98 -6.91 -6.14 -14.00
CA VAL A 98 -8.14 -6.90 -13.78
C VAL A 98 -8.01 -7.70 -12.46
N PRO A 99 -8.97 -7.58 -11.53
CA PRO A 99 -8.94 -8.36 -10.30
C PRO A 99 -8.94 -9.88 -10.57
N PRO A 100 -8.20 -10.67 -9.77
CA PRO A 100 -8.27 -12.11 -9.85
C PRO A 100 -9.65 -12.60 -9.39
N THR A 101 -10.17 -13.61 -10.08
CA THR A 101 -11.44 -14.28 -9.73
C THR A 101 -11.35 -15.05 -8.42
#